data_AF-A0A6C0I1G4-F1
#
_entry.id   AF-A0A6C0I1G4-F1
#
_cell.length_a   1.000
_cell.length_b   1.000
_cell.length_c   1.000
_cell.angle_alpha   90.00
_cell.angle_beta   90.00
_cell.angle_gamma   90.00
#
_symmetry.space_group_name_H-M   'P 1'
#
loop_
_entity.id
_entity.type
_entity.pdbx_description
1 polymer ?
#
loop_
_entity_poly.entity_id
_entity_poly.type
_entity_poly.pdbx_seq_one_letter_code
_entity_poly.pdbx_strand_id
1 'polypeptide(L)'
;MRHSLRKNKTSRYSKLKKIVHNSKKIKCVTRFGKNIGNLEDVPAYSNCNNSFESNLNNFISYKNKNVFSGMQWQCVEYARRYLINKLGVTFSSVDGAEDVFDLKTVESIQNGKKYKFKKYKNKLNCKRKNNMPKVNDVIIWARNKDDTPYGHIAVILKIEGDQLFIGEQNWSNDAWTSSSSPPYSYSRILTFKTYNNKCLIIDGNYKILGWKRAMVENVEE
;
A
#
# COMPACT_ATOMS: atom_id res chain seq x y z
N MET A 1 -49.80 -32.54 50.94
CA MET A 1 -49.58 -31.49 51.96
C MET A 1 -48.11 -31.09 51.95
N ARG A 2 -47.88 -29.79 52.11
CA ARG A 2 -46.60 -29.04 52.16
C ARG A 2 -45.62 -29.69 53.18
N HIS A 3 -44.30 -29.57 53.12
CA HIS A 3 -43.46 -28.36 53.16
C HIS A 3 -41.98 -28.79 53.02
N SER A 4 -41.18 -28.15 52.16
CA SER A 4 -40.22 -27.08 52.52
C SER A 4 -38.76 -27.55 52.50
N LEU A 5 -38.06 -27.26 51.40
CA LEU A 5 -36.62 -27.03 51.41
C LEU A 5 -36.37 -25.60 50.94
N ARG A 6 -35.85 -24.76 51.84
CA ARG A 6 -35.43 -23.40 51.54
C ARG A 6 -34.08 -23.14 52.22
N LYS A 7 -33.21 -22.47 51.46
CA LYS A 7 -31.98 -21.73 51.87
C LYS A 7 -30.74 -22.64 52.07
N ASN A 8 -29.52 -22.24 51.70
CA ASN A 8 -29.03 -20.98 51.17
C ASN A 8 -27.64 -21.17 50.52
N LYS A 9 -27.33 -20.25 49.61
CA LYS A 9 -26.01 -19.86 49.09
C LYS A 9 -24.89 -19.97 50.14
N THR A 10 -23.73 -20.49 49.74
CA THR A 10 -22.43 -19.75 49.65
C THR A 10 -21.25 -20.71 49.45
N SER A 11 -20.19 -20.18 48.85
CA SER A 11 -18.81 -20.69 48.88
C SER A 11 -18.39 -21.77 47.88
N ARG A 12 -18.01 -21.31 46.68
CA ARG A 12 -16.70 -21.70 46.13
C ARG A 12 -16.06 -20.50 45.43
N TYR A 13 -15.69 -19.54 46.27
CA TYR A 13 -14.62 -18.60 45.93
C TYR A 13 -13.34 -19.42 45.77
N SER A 14 -12.71 -19.37 44.61
CA SER A 14 -11.34 -18.84 44.46
C SER A 14 -10.69 -19.29 43.16
N LYS A 15 -10.03 -18.33 42.50
CA LYS A 15 -9.12 -18.45 41.34
C LYS A 15 -9.75 -18.45 39.95
N LEU A 16 -10.68 -17.53 39.69
CA LEU A 16 -10.56 -16.75 38.46
C LEU A 16 -9.43 -15.74 38.67
N LYS A 17 -8.19 -16.19 38.43
CA LYS A 17 -7.06 -15.28 38.25
C LYS A 17 -7.45 -14.35 37.11
N LYS A 18 -7.65 -13.07 37.43
CA LYS A 18 -7.58 -11.96 36.48
C LYS A 18 -6.30 -12.15 35.66
N ILE A 19 -6.43 -12.69 34.46
CA ILE A 19 -5.45 -12.43 33.41
C ILE A 19 -5.69 -10.97 33.07
N VAL A 20 -4.95 -10.10 33.75
CA VAL A 20 -4.75 -8.74 33.27
C VAL A 20 -4.00 -8.93 31.97
N HIS A 21 -4.72 -9.02 30.85
CA HIS A 21 -4.15 -8.79 29.54
C HIS A 21 -3.61 -7.37 29.59
N ASN A 22 -2.32 -7.26 29.87
CA ASN A 22 -1.57 -6.04 29.65
C ASN A 22 -1.40 -5.90 28.13
N SER A 23 -2.50 -5.73 27.41
CA SER A 23 -2.50 -5.34 26.01
C SER A 23 -2.05 -3.89 26.02
N LYS A 24 -0.76 -3.64 25.76
CA LYS A 24 -0.30 -2.29 25.40
C LYS A 24 -1.23 -1.80 24.29
N LYS A 25 -2.07 -0.81 24.60
CA LYS A 25 -2.99 -0.21 23.65
C LYS A 25 -2.15 0.33 22.50
N ILE A 26 -2.31 -0.24 21.31
CA ILE A 26 -1.56 0.18 20.12
C ILE A 26 -1.81 1.68 19.93
N LYS A 27 -0.73 2.47 19.94
CA LYS A 27 -0.81 3.92 19.73
C LYS A 27 -0.86 4.16 18.23
N CYS A 28 -2.01 4.64 17.75
CA CYS A 28 -2.16 5.07 16.37
C CYS A 28 -1.73 6.54 16.22
N VAL A 29 -1.16 6.86 15.05
CA VAL A 29 -1.01 8.24 14.57
C VAL A 29 -2.40 8.77 14.19
N THR A 30 -3.06 8.07 13.28
CA THR A 30 -4.47 8.29 12.90
C THR A 30 -5.22 6.97 13.06
N ARG A 31 -6.49 6.99 13.48
CA ARG A 31 -7.31 5.76 13.64
C ARG A 31 -7.25 4.86 12.40
N PHE A 32 -7.03 3.56 12.61
CA PHE A 32 -7.07 2.54 11.54
C PHE A 32 -8.33 2.66 10.67
N GLY A 33 -8.15 2.61 9.35
CA GLY A 33 -9.22 2.71 8.35
C GLY A 33 -9.79 4.10 8.13
N LYS A 34 -9.27 5.14 8.81
CA LYS A 34 -9.63 6.52 8.50
C LYS A 34 -9.07 6.87 7.11
N ASN A 35 -9.89 7.45 6.23
CA ASN A 35 -9.42 8.05 4.99
C ASN A 35 -8.44 9.18 5.32
N ILE A 36 -7.22 9.07 4.80
CA ILE A 36 -6.13 10.04 4.97
C ILE A 36 -5.78 10.76 3.69
N GLY A 37 -6.28 10.35 2.53
CA GLY A 37 -5.95 10.98 1.25
C GLY A 37 -6.74 10.35 0.11
N ASN A 38 -6.79 11.02 -1.03
CA ASN A 38 -7.50 10.56 -2.21
C ASN A 38 -6.76 10.99 -3.47
N LEU A 39 -6.52 10.05 -4.39
CA LEU A 39 -6.33 10.39 -5.79
C LEU A 39 -7.61 10.04 -6.54
N GLU A 40 -8.38 11.06 -6.93
CA GLU A 40 -9.68 10.88 -7.58
C GLU A 40 -10.55 9.91 -6.78
N ASP A 41 -10.85 8.74 -7.34
CA ASP A 41 -11.66 7.65 -6.79
C ASP A 41 -10.86 6.59 -6.00
N VAL A 42 -9.56 6.77 -5.80
CA VAL A 42 -8.69 5.83 -5.07
C VAL A 42 -8.29 6.39 -3.69
N PRO A 43 -9.06 6.09 -2.62
CA PRO A 43 -8.77 6.54 -1.27
C PRO A 43 -7.56 5.85 -0.65
N ALA A 44 -6.77 6.57 0.13
CA ALA A 44 -5.77 6.03 1.02
C ALA A 44 -6.30 6.02 2.46
N TYR A 45 -6.02 4.95 3.19
CA TYR A 45 -6.49 4.75 4.54
C TYR A 45 -5.32 4.61 5.52
N SER A 46 -5.50 5.13 6.73
CA SER A 46 -4.55 4.95 7.81
C SER A 46 -4.46 3.46 8.19
N ASN A 47 -3.24 2.95 8.27
CA ASN A 47 -2.90 1.68 8.87
C ASN A 47 -2.68 1.79 10.40
N CYS A 48 -3.20 2.81 11.09
CA CYS A 48 -2.89 3.12 12.49
C CYS A 48 -1.46 3.65 12.70
N ASN A 49 -0.44 2.83 12.44
CA ASN A 49 0.97 3.18 12.42
C ASN A 49 1.71 2.26 11.42
N ASN A 50 3.01 2.49 11.19
CA ASN A 50 3.78 1.79 10.17
C ASN A 50 4.13 0.33 10.50
N SER A 51 3.90 -0.11 11.74
CA SER A 51 4.18 -1.49 12.22
C SER A 51 2.91 -2.31 12.50
N PHE A 52 1.73 -1.75 12.23
CA PHE A 52 0.47 -2.42 12.51
C PHE A 52 0.12 -3.44 11.43
N GLU A 53 -0.24 -4.66 11.84
CA GLU A 53 -0.73 -5.71 10.95
C GLU A 53 -2.15 -6.08 11.36
N SER A 54 -3.13 -5.80 10.49
CA SER A 54 -4.54 -6.03 10.80
C SER A 54 -4.95 -7.50 10.65
N ASN A 55 -4.27 -8.25 9.77
CA ASN A 55 -4.70 -9.56 9.27
C ASN A 55 -6.09 -9.56 8.62
N LEU A 56 -6.58 -8.40 8.20
CA LEU A 56 -7.87 -8.25 7.51
C LEU A 56 -7.63 -8.10 6.01
N ASN A 57 -8.25 -8.99 5.23
CA ASN A 57 -8.23 -8.91 3.78
C ASN A 57 -9.14 -7.78 3.29
N ASN A 58 -8.69 -7.05 2.28
CA ASN A 58 -9.48 -6.10 1.53
C ASN A 58 -9.88 -6.65 0.17
N PHE A 59 -11.15 -6.43 -0.19
CA PHE A 59 -11.67 -6.71 -1.51
C PHE A 59 -12.37 -5.47 -2.07
N ILE A 60 -12.23 -5.24 -3.37
CA ILE A 60 -12.90 -4.15 -4.08
C ILE A 60 -13.78 -4.70 -5.20
N SER A 61 -14.87 -3.98 -5.49
CA SER A 61 -15.68 -4.24 -6.69
C SER A 61 -15.02 -3.55 -7.89
N TYR A 62 -14.67 -4.31 -8.92
CA TYR A 62 -14.21 -3.78 -10.20
C TYR A 62 -14.95 -4.48 -11.33
N LYS A 63 -15.73 -3.73 -12.13
CA LYS A 63 -16.59 -4.26 -13.20
C LYS A 63 -17.40 -5.49 -12.77
N ASN A 64 -18.11 -5.38 -11.65
CA ASN A 64 -18.93 -6.44 -11.02
C ASN A 64 -18.16 -7.69 -10.53
N LYS A 65 -16.83 -7.63 -10.44
CA LYS A 65 -16.02 -8.70 -9.83
C LYS A 65 -15.53 -8.26 -8.45
N ASN A 66 -15.57 -9.17 -7.49
CA ASN A 66 -14.98 -8.98 -6.17
C ASN A 66 -13.48 -9.36 -6.24
N VAL A 67 -12.59 -8.37 -6.14
CA VAL A 67 -11.16 -8.55 -6.38
C VAL A 67 -10.37 -8.30 -5.10
N PHE A 68 -9.55 -9.27 -4.71
CA PHE A 68 -8.62 -9.12 -3.60
C PHE A 68 -7.58 -8.05 -3.91
N SER A 69 -7.45 -7.07 -3.02
CA SER A 69 -6.46 -5.98 -3.16
C SER A 69 -5.29 -6.09 -2.17
N GLY A 70 -5.44 -6.78 -1.05
CA GLY A 70 -4.35 -6.97 -0.08
C GLY A 70 -4.83 -6.94 1.37
N MET A 71 -3.88 -6.88 2.31
CA MET A 71 -4.20 -6.66 3.73
C MET A 71 -4.47 -5.17 4.00
N GLN A 72 -5.56 -4.87 4.69
CA GLN A 72 -5.88 -3.51 5.14
C GLN A 72 -4.83 -3.03 6.17
N TRP A 73 -4.24 -1.83 6.10
CA TRP A 73 -4.15 -0.91 4.97
C TRP A 73 -2.66 -0.78 4.59
N GLN A 74 -2.11 -1.89 4.11
CA GLN A 74 -0.69 -2.03 3.79
C GLN A 74 -0.30 -1.28 2.51
N CYS A 75 1.00 -1.03 2.32
CA CYS A 75 1.52 -0.37 1.12
C CYS A 75 1.23 -1.16 -0.17
N VAL A 76 1.40 -2.49 -0.12
CA VAL A 76 1.09 -3.40 -1.25
C VAL A 76 -0.40 -3.38 -1.58
N GLU A 77 -1.26 -3.27 -0.57
CA GLU A 77 -2.72 -3.19 -0.75
C GLU A 77 -3.09 -1.93 -1.54
N TYR A 78 -2.56 -0.78 -1.15
CA TYR A 78 -2.81 0.49 -1.84
C TYR A 78 -2.36 0.42 -3.30
N ALA A 79 -1.12 -0.01 -3.54
CA ALA A 79 -0.56 -0.08 -4.88
C ALA A 79 -1.34 -1.05 -5.78
N ARG A 80 -1.74 -2.21 -5.27
CA ARG A 80 -2.56 -3.17 -6.04
C ARG A 80 -3.95 -2.59 -6.34
N ARG A 81 -4.62 -2.03 -5.33
CA ARG A 81 -5.94 -1.40 -5.50
C ARG A 81 -5.91 -0.26 -6.51
N TYR A 82 -4.86 0.56 -6.46
CA TYR A 82 -4.65 1.63 -7.43
C TYR A 82 -4.55 1.10 -8.86
N LEU A 83 -3.70 0.09 -9.11
CA LEU A 83 -3.55 -0.48 -10.46
C LEU A 83 -4.82 -1.18 -10.95
N ILE A 84 -5.60 -1.78 -10.05
CA ILE A 84 -6.92 -2.34 -10.39
C ILE A 84 -7.84 -1.21 -10.87
N ASN A 85 -8.01 -0.15 -10.08
CA ASN A 85 -8.93 0.94 -10.43
C ASN A 85 -8.48 1.69 -11.68
N LYS A 86 -7.19 2.02 -11.80
CA LYS A 86 -6.68 2.87 -12.89
C LYS A 86 -6.33 2.14 -14.17
N LEU A 87 -5.92 0.87 -14.09
CA LEU A 87 -5.42 0.12 -15.25
C LEU A 87 -6.14 -1.22 -15.46
N GLY A 88 -7.09 -1.59 -14.59
CA GLY A 88 -7.82 -2.86 -14.71
C GLY A 88 -6.95 -4.11 -14.53
N VAL A 89 -5.79 -3.98 -13.88
CA VAL A 89 -4.83 -5.07 -13.70
C VAL A 89 -4.43 -5.25 -12.24
N THR A 90 -4.09 -6.49 -11.89
CA THR A 90 -3.49 -6.85 -10.60
C THR A 90 -2.14 -7.54 -10.78
N PHE A 91 -1.39 -7.69 -9.70
CA PHE A 91 -0.17 -8.48 -9.64
C PHE A 91 -0.27 -9.55 -8.56
N SER A 92 0.45 -10.66 -8.76
CA SER A 92 0.46 -11.82 -7.87
C SER A 92 0.73 -11.47 -6.41
N SER A 93 0.29 -12.32 -5.49
CA SER A 93 0.63 -12.20 -4.07
C SER A 93 2.14 -12.20 -3.85
N VAL A 94 2.58 -11.45 -2.85
CA VAL A 94 3.98 -11.30 -2.45
C VAL A 94 4.04 -11.26 -0.92
N ASP A 95 5.15 -11.73 -0.35
CA ASP A 95 5.38 -11.69 1.09
C ASP A 95 5.86 -10.31 1.54
N GLY A 96 6.68 -9.63 0.72
CA GLY A 96 7.08 -8.24 0.94
C GLY A 96 6.87 -7.35 -0.29
N ALA A 97 6.81 -6.04 -0.04
CA ALA A 97 6.72 -5.04 -1.10
C ALA A 97 7.92 -5.08 -2.05
N GLU A 98 9.12 -5.40 -1.56
CA GLU A 98 10.32 -5.56 -2.39
C GLU A 98 10.15 -6.62 -3.49
N ASP A 99 9.46 -7.73 -3.19
CA ASP A 99 9.31 -8.87 -4.10
C ASP A 99 8.51 -8.53 -5.36
N VAL A 100 7.69 -7.46 -5.30
CA VAL A 100 6.98 -6.91 -6.47
C VAL A 100 7.97 -6.55 -7.59
N PHE A 101 9.21 -6.20 -7.26
CA PHE A 101 10.22 -5.84 -8.23
C PHE A 101 10.51 -7.01 -9.20
N ASP A 102 10.50 -8.24 -8.70
CA ASP A 102 10.83 -9.45 -9.47
C ASP A 102 9.66 -10.04 -10.25
N LEU A 103 8.42 -9.63 -9.96
CA LEU A 103 7.24 -10.07 -10.71
C LEU A 103 7.36 -9.74 -12.20
N LYS A 104 7.12 -10.70 -13.09
CA LYS A 104 7.30 -10.47 -14.54
C LYS A 104 6.04 -9.93 -15.23
N THR A 105 4.89 -10.13 -14.62
CA THR A 105 3.58 -9.88 -15.25
C THR A 105 2.60 -9.22 -14.29
N VAL A 106 1.67 -8.47 -14.87
CA VAL A 106 0.37 -8.13 -14.28
C VAL A 106 -0.72 -8.86 -15.06
N GLU A 107 -1.90 -9.00 -14.48
CA GLU A 107 -3.01 -9.76 -15.06
C GLU A 107 -4.27 -8.89 -15.14
N SER A 108 -4.94 -8.90 -16.29
CA SER A 108 -6.23 -8.23 -16.45
C SER A 108 -7.29 -8.87 -15.57
N ILE A 109 -7.99 -8.04 -14.79
CA ILE A 109 -9.14 -8.47 -14.02
C ILE A 109 -10.28 -8.93 -14.93
N GLN A 110 -10.42 -8.34 -16.12
CA GLN A 110 -11.56 -8.59 -17.00
C GLN A 110 -11.49 -9.98 -17.66
N ASN A 111 -10.33 -10.35 -18.21
CA ASN A 111 -10.18 -11.54 -19.04
C ASN A 111 -8.97 -12.42 -18.69
N GLY A 112 -8.20 -12.11 -17.64
CA GLY A 112 -7.02 -12.90 -17.25
C GLY A 112 -5.81 -12.76 -18.19
N LYS A 113 -5.87 -11.88 -19.21
CA LYS A 113 -4.71 -11.61 -20.10
C LYS A 113 -3.55 -11.08 -19.26
N LYS A 114 -2.38 -11.72 -19.40
CA LYS A 114 -1.15 -11.31 -18.73
C LYS A 114 -0.41 -10.28 -19.58
N TYR A 115 -0.05 -9.16 -18.96
CA TYR A 115 0.77 -8.11 -19.55
C TYR A 115 2.13 -8.07 -18.87
N LYS A 116 3.15 -7.56 -19.57
CA LYS A 116 4.49 -7.40 -19.00
C LYS A 116 4.47 -6.36 -17.87
N PHE A 117 5.01 -6.73 -16.71
CA PHE A 117 5.29 -5.79 -15.64
C PHE A 117 6.76 -5.35 -15.72
N LYS A 118 7.03 -4.37 -16.58
CA LYS A 118 8.40 -4.04 -16.98
C LYS A 118 9.18 -3.40 -15.84
N LYS A 119 10.34 -3.97 -15.54
CA LYS A 119 11.30 -3.50 -14.53
C LYS A 119 12.22 -2.43 -15.10
N TYR A 120 12.38 -1.35 -14.36
CA TYR A 120 13.39 -0.33 -14.59
C TYR A 120 14.20 -0.16 -13.30
N LYS A 121 15.50 -0.46 -13.35
CA LYS A 121 16.38 -0.27 -12.20
C LYS A 121 16.62 1.22 -11.96
N ASN A 122 16.72 1.63 -10.70
CA ASN A 122 17.21 2.96 -10.39
C ASN A 122 18.63 3.14 -10.95
N LYS A 123 19.00 4.36 -11.35
CA LYS A 123 20.27 4.67 -12.05
C LYS A 123 20.39 4.04 -13.46
N LEU A 124 19.29 3.56 -14.05
CA LEU A 124 19.26 3.06 -15.42
C LEU A 124 19.46 4.20 -16.43
N ASN A 125 20.10 3.87 -17.56
CA ASN A 125 20.27 4.79 -18.68
C ASN A 125 18.92 5.19 -19.31
N CYS A 126 18.65 6.49 -19.33
CA CYS A 126 17.42 7.12 -19.78
C CYS A 126 17.54 7.89 -21.10
N LYS A 127 18.64 7.73 -21.86
CA LYS A 127 18.68 8.21 -23.27
C LYS A 127 17.52 7.66 -24.10
N ARG A 128 17.00 6.48 -23.76
CA ARG A 128 15.75 5.96 -24.33
C ARG A 128 14.58 6.61 -23.61
N LYS A 129 13.90 7.59 -24.23
CA LYS A 129 12.76 8.35 -23.66
C LYS A 129 11.72 7.48 -22.93
N ASN A 130 11.49 6.25 -23.39
CA ASN A 130 10.54 5.31 -22.76
C ASN A 130 10.97 4.77 -21.39
N ASN A 131 12.19 5.07 -20.95
CA ASN A 131 12.72 4.67 -19.65
C ASN A 131 12.52 5.73 -18.56
N MET A 132 11.96 6.91 -18.82
CA MET A 132 11.61 7.83 -17.72
C MET A 132 10.46 7.24 -16.88
N PRO A 133 10.40 7.49 -15.55
CA PRO A 133 9.21 7.21 -14.75
C PRO A 133 7.97 7.89 -15.34
N LYS A 134 6.80 7.29 -15.16
CA LYS A 134 5.51 7.80 -15.64
C LYS A 134 4.46 7.68 -14.54
N VAL A 135 3.40 8.46 -14.67
CA VAL A 135 2.16 8.27 -13.90
C VAL A 135 1.72 6.80 -14.03
N ASN A 136 1.21 6.23 -12.92
CA ASN A 136 0.84 4.83 -12.74
C ASN A 136 2.01 3.83 -12.62
N ASP A 137 3.26 4.25 -12.77
CA ASP A 137 4.37 3.38 -12.37
C ASP A 137 4.37 3.21 -10.84
N VAL A 138 4.80 2.03 -10.38
CA VAL A 138 5.05 1.79 -8.94
C VAL A 138 6.53 1.83 -8.65
N ILE A 139 6.92 2.57 -7.63
CA ILE A 139 8.29 2.68 -7.12
C ILE A 139 8.46 1.64 -6.02
N ILE A 140 9.58 0.90 -6.06
CA ILE A 140 9.90 -0.15 -5.09
C ILE A 140 11.15 0.24 -4.31
N TRP A 141 11.05 0.21 -2.99
CA TRP A 141 12.16 0.34 -2.06
C TRP A 141 12.64 -1.04 -1.61
N ALA A 142 13.95 -1.13 -1.38
CA ALA A 142 14.56 -2.31 -0.82
C ALA A 142 14.19 -2.47 0.66
N ARG A 143 14.26 -3.70 1.15
CA ARG A 143 14.18 -4.04 2.57
C ARG A 143 15.25 -3.30 3.35
N ASN A 144 14.85 -2.72 4.47
CA ASN A 144 15.72 -2.18 5.50
C ASN A 144 15.34 -2.80 6.84
N LYS A 145 16.32 -3.25 7.62
CA LYS A 145 16.10 -3.91 8.92
C LYS A 145 15.52 -2.96 9.97
N ASP A 146 15.72 -1.65 9.81
CA ASP A 146 15.38 -0.67 10.83
C ASP A 146 13.89 -0.28 10.81
N ASP A 147 13.30 -0.12 9.63
CA ASP A 147 11.97 0.48 9.47
C ASP A 147 11.08 -0.16 8.40
N THR A 148 11.68 -0.78 7.37
CA THR A 148 10.98 -1.33 6.20
C THR A 148 11.43 -2.77 5.93
N PRO A 149 11.20 -3.72 6.87
CA PRO A 149 11.73 -5.09 6.77
C PRO A 149 11.22 -5.87 5.56
N TYR A 150 10.09 -5.44 4.98
CA TYR A 150 9.49 -6.01 3.77
C TYR A 150 9.74 -5.18 2.50
N GLY A 151 10.55 -4.12 2.61
CA GLY A 151 10.66 -3.07 1.61
C GLY A 151 9.42 -2.18 1.61
N HIS A 152 9.26 -1.39 0.56
CA HIS A 152 8.10 -0.50 0.43
C HIS A 152 7.68 -0.31 -1.02
N ILE A 153 6.44 0.10 -1.24
CA ILE A 153 5.87 0.36 -2.56
C ILE A 153 4.96 1.59 -2.54
N ALA A 154 5.11 2.44 -3.55
CA ALA A 154 4.29 3.62 -3.77
C ALA A 154 3.96 3.77 -5.25
N VAL A 155 2.90 4.50 -5.57
CA VAL A 155 2.46 4.77 -6.94
C VAL A 155 2.82 6.20 -7.32
N ILE A 156 3.29 6.43 -8.54
CA ILE A 156 3.46 7.78 -9.10
C ILE A 156 2.09 8.32 -9.55
N LEU A 157 1.63 9.38 -8.91
CA LEU A 157 0.36 10.05 -9.17
C LEU A 157 0.52 11.17 -10.20
N LYS A 158 1.63 11.91 -10.12
CA LYS A 158 1.98 13.02 -11.02
C LYS A 158 3.47 13.24 -11.06
N ILE A 159 3.91 13.86 -12.15
CA ILE A 159 5.28 14.28 -12.37
C ILE A 159 5.25 15.77 -12.75
N GLU A 160 6.00 16.61 -12.03
CA GLU A 160 6.23 18.02 -12.38
C GLU A 160 7.72 18.30 -12.33
N GLY A 161 8.33 18.61 -13.47
CA GLY A 161 9.77 18.83 -13.53
C GLY A 161 10.57 17.65 -12.97
N ASP A 162 11.28 17.90 -11.87
CA ASP A 162 12.10 16.93 -11.14
C ASP A 162 11.38 16.34 -9.91
N GLN A 163 10.07 16.52 -9.79
CA GLN A 163 9.27 16.07 -8.66
C GLN A 163 8.31 14.94 -9.05
N LEU A 164 8.33 13.86 -8.26
CA LEU A 164 7.37 12.75 -8.36
C LEU A 164 6.43 12.81 -7.17
N PHE A 165 5.16 13.11 -7.43
CA PHE A 165 4.11 13.07 -6.42
C PHE A 165 3.65 11.64 -6.28
N ILE A 166 3.74 11.08 -5.07
CA ILE A 166 3.45 9.67 -4.83
C ILE A 166 2.26 9.46 -3.89
N GLY A 167 1.58 8.33 -4.11
CA GLY A 167 0.52 7.82 -3.26
C GLY A 167 0.95 6.50 -2.63
N GLU A 168 0.79 6.39 -1.32
CA GLU A 168 1.23 5.24 -0.52
C GLU A 168 0.44 5.13 0.79
N GLN A 169 0.28 3.90 1.27
CA GLN A 169 -0.19 3.62 2.64
C GLN A 169 0.96 3.02 3.44
N ASN A 170 0.82 3.01 4.76
CA ASN A 170 1.75 2.36 5.68
C ASN A 170 3.19 2.94 5.66
N TRP A 171 3.37 4.19 5.22
CA TRP A 171 4.59 4.96 5.42
C TRP A 171 4.40 5.96 6.56
N SER A 172 3.74 7.09 6.25
CA SER A 172 3.08 7.94 7.25
C SER A 172 1.60 7.58 7.32
N ASN A 173 1.01 7.80 8.50
CA ASN A 173 -0.41 7.62 8.76
C ASN A 173 -1.11 8.96 9.06
N ASP A 174 -0.44 10.09 8.80
CA ASP A 174 -1.03 11.42 8.82
C ASP A 174 -1.91 11.65 7.57
N ALA A 175 -2.73 12.68 7.60
CA ALA A 175 -3.44 13.13 6.42
C ALA A 175 -2.45 13.55 5.32
N TRP A 176 -2.73 13.12 4.09
CA TRP A 176 -2.03 13.50 2.88
C TRP A 176 -2.14 15.01 2.65
N THR A 177 -1.13 15.55 1.96
CA THR A 177 -1.12 16.97 1.62
C THR A 177 -2.12 17.24 0.49
N SER A 178 -2.97 18.24 0.68
CA SER A 178 -3.92 18.70 -0.35
C SER A 178 -3.23 19.58 -1.40
N SER A 179 -3.66 19.49 -2.64
CA SER A 179 -3.16 20.23 -3.80
C SER A 179 -4.31 20.87 -4.57
N SER A 180 -4.09 22.09 -5.08
CA SER A 180 -5.06 22.82 -5.92
C SER A 180 -5.17 22.27 -7.34
N SER A 181 -4.28 21.37 -7.76
CA SER A 181 -4.31 20.71 -9.07
C SER A 181 -4.15 19.20 -8.91
N PRO A 182 -4.74 18.37 -9.80
CA PRO A 182 -4.55 16.92 -9.76
C PRO A 182 -3.06 16.54 -9.65
N PRO A 183 -2.68 15.55 -8.81
CA PRO A 183 -3.56 14.81 -7.91
C PRO A 183 -4.00 15.74 -6.77
N TYR A 184 -5.30 15.76 -6.46
CA TYR A 184 -5.85 16.66 -5.44
C TYR A 184 -5.26 16.41 -4.04
N SER A 185 -4.65 15.25 -3.80
CA SER A 185 -3.79 15.02 -2.66
C SER A 185 -2.68 14.00 -2.96
N TYR A 186 -1.60 14.05 -2.19
CA TYR A 186 -0.47 13.14 -2.31
C TYR A 186 0.15 12.86 -0.93
N SER A 187 0.82 11.72 -0.79
CA SER A 187 1.49 11.38 0.46
C SER A 187 2.79 12.17 0.62
N ARG A 188 3.71 12.04 -0.35
CA ARG A 188 5.01 12.70 -0.35
C ARG A 188 5.45 13.04 -1.78
N ILE A 189 6.52 13.83 -1.87
CA ILE A 189 7.20 14.16 -3.12
C ILE A 189 8.59 13.53 -3.08
N LEU A 190 8.96 12.81 -4.13
CA LEU A 190 10.32 12.31 -4.34
C LEU A 190 11.05 13.15 -5.37
N THR A 191 12.38 13.21 -5.25
CA THR A 191 13.22 13.88 -6.25
C THR A 191 13.59 12.93 -7.38
N PHE A 192 13.40 13.38 -8.61
CA PHE A 192 13.79 12.71 -9.84
C PHE A 192 14.85 13.51 -10.60
N LYS A 193 16.06 12.96 -10.71
CA LYS A 193 17.16 13.61 -11.44
C LYS A 193 17.59 12.79 -12.64
N THR A 194 17.98 13.50 -13.69
CA THR A 194 18.76 12.92 -14.79
C THR A 194 20.21 13.40 -14.65
N TYR A 195 21.14 12.48 -14.41
CA TYR A 195 22.57 12.80 -14.29
C TYR A 195 23.39 11.81 -15.12
N ASN A 196 24.27 12.29 -16.01
CA ASN A 196 25.07 11.46 -16.92
C ASN A 196 24.23 10.39 -17.66
N ASN A 197 23.07 10.82 -18.19
CA ASN A 197 22.06 9.96 -18.83
C ASN A 197 21.41 8.90 -17.92
N LYS A 198 21.59 8.93 -16.61
CA LYS A 198 20.95 8.00 -15.67
C LYS A 198 19.73 8.64 -15.02
N CYS A 199 18.60 7.94 -15.01
CA CYS A 199 17.45 8.28 -14.19
C CYS A 199 17.70 7.90 -12.74
N LEU A 200 17.55 8.85 -11.84
CA LEU A 200 17.73 8.64 -10.42
C LEU A 200 16.49 9.14 -9.67
N ILE A 201 15.80 8.23 -8.98
CA ILE A 201 14.81 8.57 -7.96
C ILE A 201 15.51 8.54 -6.61
N ILE A 202 15.31 9.58 -5.80
CA ILE A 202 15.98 9.80 -4.51
C ILE A 202 14.92 9.97 -3.41
N ASP A 203 15.13 9.27 -2.29
CA ASP A 203 14.34 9.39 -1.06
C ASP A 203 15.26 9.27 0.15
N GLY A 204 15.97 10.37 0.47
CA GLY A 204 16.92 10.43 1.59
C GLY A 204 17.91 9.26 1.61
N ASN A 205 17.95 8.52 2.73
CA ASN A 205 18.80 7.36 2.93
C ASN A 205 18.17 6.03 2.49
N TYR A 206 16.93 6.05 1.99
CA TYR A 206 16.23 4.83 1.62
C TYR A 206 16.63 4.34 0.23
N LYS A 207 16.96 3.04 0.13
CA LYS A 207 17.41 2.44 -1.13
C LYS A 207 16.22 2.13 -2.04
N ILE A 208 16.00 2.96 -3.04
CA ILE A 208 15.05 2.68 -4.13
C ILE A 208 15.69 1.70 -5.13
N LEU A 209 15.05 0.54 -5.34
CA LEU A 209 15.47 -0.45 -6.34
C LEU A 209 15.18 0.04 -7.77
N GLY A 210 14.08 0.75 -7.94
CA GLY A 210 13.62 1.28 -9.21
C GLY A 210 12.11 1.37 -9.27
N TRP A 211 11.55 1.29 -10.47
CA TRP A 211 10.11 1.30 -10.68
C TRP A 211 9.67 0.22 -11.67
N LYS A 212 8.38 -0.06 -11.63
CA LYS A 212 7.71 -1.06 -12.43
C LYS A 212 6.55 -0.43 -13.21
N ARG A 213 6.43 -0.80 -14.49
CA ARG A 213 5.37 -0.33 -15.38
C ARG A 213 4.52 -1.48 -15.87
N ALA A 214 3.22 -1.41 -15.63
CA ALA A 214 2.26 -2.28 -16.31
C ALA A 214 2.19 -1.87 -17.79
N MET A 215 2.62 -2.76 -18.69
CA MET A 215 2.59 -2.53 -20.13
C MET A 215 1.24 -2.98 -20.70
N VAL A 216 0.15 -2.40 -20.20
CA VAL A 216 -1.19 -2.61 -20.74
C VAL A 216 -1.34 -1.83 -22.03
N GLU A 217 -2.04 -2.40 -23.01
CA GLU A 217 -2.54 -1.63 -24.14
C GLU A 217 -3.52 -0.60 -23.57
N ASN A 218 -3.47 0.66 -24.01
CA ASN A 218 -4.39 1.68 -23.52
C ASN A 218 -5.81 1.14 -23.71
N VAL A 219 -6.49 0.88 -22.60
CA VAL A 219 -7.95 0.74 -22.62
C VAL A 219 -8.43 2.18 -22.66
N GLU A 220 -8.45 2.74 -23.85
CA GLU A 220 -9.31 3.90 -24.11
C GLU A 220 -10.72 3.43 -23.75
N GLU A 221 -11.33 4.10 -22.77
CA GLU A 221 -12.77 4.00 -22.51
C GLU A 221 -13.55 4.57 -23.69
#